data_AF-A0A4C1XYR3-F1
#
_entry.id   AF-A0A4C1XYR3-F1
#
_cell.length_a   1.000
_cell.length_b   1.000
_cell.length_c   1.000
_cell.angle_alpha   90.00
_cell.angle_beta   90.00
_cell.angle_gamma   90.00
#
_symmetry.space_group_name_H-M   'P 1'
#
loop_
_entity.id
_entity.type
_entity.pdbx_description
1 polymer ?
#
loop_
_entity_poly.entity_id
_entity_poly.type
_entity_poly.pdbx_seq_one_letter_code
_entity_poly.pdbx_strand_id
1 'polypeptide(L)'
;MAKCRAVWNLCARSPKACEIYLEITGKSPTSPCPTRWNSYYDCITDILKVQETINEVLRKLGLAVLKEIEVQFLIEYINTSKPISEAIRSLEGDKETFYGCLQPELYRMHKMLDLLKQENPVYCGGLIDIIKESIQNRFEKYNLHDTRAKVSILAAVSYPFFKLKWVPRAEKEYVKELFIA
;
A
#
# COMPACT_ATOMS: atom_id res chain seq x y z
N MET A 1 -10.86 4.86 -11.40
CA MET A 1 -10.46 3.44 -11.50
C MET A 1 -10.90 2.74 -12.79
N ALA A 2 -12.17 2.82 -13.24
CA ALA A 2 -12.63 2.10 -14.44
C ALA A 2 -11.83 2.40 -15.72
N LYS A 3 -11.42 3.66 -15.92
CA LYS A 3 -10.58 4.07 -17.08
C LYS A 3 -9.20 3.42 -17.08
N CYS A 4 -8.54 3.34 -15.92
CA CYS A 4 -7.29 2.60 -15.76
C CYS A 4 -7.48 1.12 -16.13
N ARG A 5 -8.58 0.49 -15.67
CA ARG A 5 -8.89 -0.89 -16.02
C ARG A 5 -9.17 -1.08 -17.51
N ALA A 6 -9.80 -0.11 -18.17
CA ALA A 6 -10.06 -0.16 -19.60
C ALA A 6 -8.77 -0.23 -20.41
N VAL A 7 -7.77 0.62 -20.10
CA VAL A 7 -6.48 0.59 -20.78
C VAL A 7 -5.70 -0.69 -20.47
N TRP A 8 -5.67 -1.14 -19.21
CA TRP A 8 -5.01 -2.40 -18.83
C TRP A 8 -5.60 -3.61 -19.56
N ASN A 9 -6.93 -3.73 -19.59
CA ASN A 9 -7.62 -4.83 -20.25
C ASN A 9 -7.39 -4.83 -21.77
N LEU A 10 -7.35 -3.65 -22.40
CA LEU A 10 -7.12 -3.52 -23.83
C LEU A 10 -5.68 -3.90 -24.19
N CYS A 11 -4.69 -3.35 -23.49
CA CYS A 11 -3.29 -3.70 -23.68
C CYS A 11 -3.04 -5.20 -23.43
N ALA A 12 -3.66 -5.80 -22.39
CA ALA A 12 -3.51 -7.22 -22.11
C ALA A 12 -4.03 -8.15 -23.22
N ARG A 13 -4.90 -7.65 -24.12
CA ARG A 13 -5.55 -8.46 -25.17
C ARG A 13 -5.12 -8.07 -26.59
N SER A 14 -4.37 -6.99 -26.76
CA SER A 14 -4.03 -6.44 -28.07
C SER A 14 -2.56 -6.02 -28.12
N PRO A 15 -1.71 -6.77 -28.85
CA PRO A 15 -0.32 -6.38 -29.09
C PRO A 15 -0.20 -4.99 -29.71
N LYS A 16 -1.08 -4.67 -30.67
CA LYS A 16 -1.18 -3.34 -31.29
C LYS A 16 -1.45 -2.23 -30.26
N ALA A 17 -2.30 -2.48 -29.27
CA ALA A 17 -2.54 -1.50 -28.22
C ALA A 17 -1.30 -1.30 -27.32
N CYS A 18 -0.56 -2.38 -27.04
CA CYS A 18 0.71 -2.30 -26.33
C CYS A 18 1.77 -1.51 -27.10
N GLU A 19 1.88 -1.72 -28.42
CA GLU A 19 2.78 -0.96 -29.30
C GLU A 19 2.44 0.53 -29.27
N ILE A 20 1.16 0.89 -29.45
CA ILE A 20 0.70 2.28 -29.37
C ILE A 20 1.04 2.89 -28.00
N TYR A 21 0.81 2.15 -26.92
CA TYR A 21 1.13 2.62 -25.57
C TYR A 21 2.64 2.86 -25.42
N LEU A 22 3.47 1.92 -25.88
CA LEU A 22 4.93 2.01 -25.79
C LEU A 22 5.48 3.16 -26.64
N GLU A 23 4.99 3.34 -27.87
CA GLU A 23 5.42 4.40 -28.78
C GLU A 23 5.15 5.80 -28.21
N ILE A 24 4.00 6.00 -27.55
CA ILE A 24 3.61 7.31 -27.02
C ILE A 24 4.24 7.58 -25.64
N THR A 25 4.33 6.56 -24.78
CA THR A 25 4.74 6.75 -23.39
C THR A 25 6.21 6.41 -23.12
N GLY A 26 6.87 5.72 -24.05
CA GLY A 26 8.21 5.17 -23.87
C GLY A 26 8.29 4.02 -22.85
N LYS A 27 7.15 3.51 -22.36
CA LYS A 27 7.08 2.43 -21.37
C LYS A 27 6.09 1.36 -21.77
N SER A 28 6.39 0.11 -21.46
CA SER A 28 5.43 -0.98 -21.65
C SER A 28 4.26 -0.81 -20.68
N PRO A 29 3.01 -1.07 -21.12
CA PRO A 29 1.86 -1.03 -20.23
C PRO A 29 1.96 -2.13 -19.17
N THR A 30 1.58 -1.80 -17.94
CA THR A 30 1.43 -2.78 -16.85
C THR A 30 -0.04 -3.14 -16.64
N SER A 31 -0.31 -4.25 -15.97
CA SER A 31 -1.66 -4.68 -15.62
C SER A 31 -1.66 -5.33 -14.23
N PRO A 32 -2.67 -5.05 -13.38
CA PRO A 32 -2.71 -5.61 -12.04
C PRO A 32 -2.77 -7.15 -12.05
N CYS A 33 -1.91 -7.76 -11.25
CA CYS A 33 -1.88 -9.19 -11.01
C CYS A 33 -2.70 -9.53 -9.75
N PRO A 34 -3.79 -10.32 -9.84
CA PRO A 34 -4.63 -10.63 -8.68
C PRO A 34 -3.91 -11.38 -7.55
N THR A 35 -2.87 -12.14 -7.87
CA THR A 35 -2.12 -12.94 -6.90
C THR A 35 -1.02 -12.15 -6.19
N ARG A 36 -0.71 -10.92 -6.64
CA ARG A 36 0.31 -10.06 -6.04
C ARG A 36 -0.34 -8.84 -5.40
N TRP A 37 -0.40 -8.84 -4.07
CA TRP A 37 -1.29 -7.95 -3.31
C TRP A 37 -1.01 -6.45 -3.50
N ASN A 38 0.24 -6.06 -3.81
CA ASN A 38 0.61 -4.67 -4.11
C ASN A 38 0.59 -4.31 -5.61
N SER A 39 0.23 -5.23 -6.50
CA SER A 39 0.31 -5.00 -7.95
C SER A 39 -0.62 -3.90 -8.43
N TYR A 40 -1.80 -3.74 -7.81
CA TYR A 40 -2.72 -2.67 -8.18
C TYR A 40 -2.14 -1.28 -7.88
N TYR A 41 -1.45 -1.14 -6.74
CA TYR A 41 -0.70 0.08 -6.39
C TYR A 41 0.39 0.38 -7.42
N ASP A 42 1.15 -0.64 -7.81
CA ASP A 42 2.24 -0.51 -8.80
C ASP A 42 1.71 -0.04 -10.16
N CYS A 43 0.62 -0.64 -10.65
CA CYS A 43 0.05 -0.27 -11.95
C CYS A 43 -0.54 1.14 -11.97
N ILE A 44 -1.16 1.61 -10.89
CA ILE A 44 -1.61 3.01 -10.81
C ILE A 44 -0.39 3.95 -10.74
N THR A 45 0.64 3.58 -10.00
CA THR A 45 1.90 4.34 -9.93
C THR A 45 2.53 4.48 -11.32
N ASP A 46 2.50 3.42 -12.12
CA ASP A 46 3.04 3.44 -13.49
C ASP A 46 2.22 4.31 -14.45
N ILE A 47 0.89 4.33 -14.32
CA ILE A 47 0.04 5.28 -15.04
C ILE A 47 0.43 6.72 -14.70
N LEU A 48 0.60 7.03 -13.41
CA LEU A 48 0.95 8.39 -12.98
C LEU A 48 2.34 8.83 -13.48
N LYS A 49 3.29 7.90 -13.66
CA LYS A 49 4.59 8.19 -14.28
C LYS A 49 4.50 8.63 -15.74
N VAL A 50 3.37 8.39 -16.41
CA VAL A 50 3.14 8.77 -17.82
C VAL A 50 1.90 9.67 -17.95
N GLN A 51 1.50 10.37 -16.87
CA GLN A 51 0.28 11.18 -16.83
C GLN A 51 0.20 12.26 -17.91
N GLU A 52 1.34 12.78 -18.37
CA GLU A 52 1.40 13.79 -19.43
C GLU A 52 1.00 13.22 -20.81
N THR A 53 1.27 11.93 -21.06
CA THR A 53 1.08 11.29 -22.37
C THR A 53 -0.04 10.25 -22.38
N ILE A 54 -0.50 9.79 -21.22
CA ILE A 54 -1.55 8.76 -21.11
C ILE A 54 -2.85 9.17 -21.82
N ASN A 55 -3.21 10.45 -21.78
CA ASN A 55 -4.42 10.94 -22.45
C ASN A 55 -4.31 10.89 -23.98
N GLU A 56 -3.10 11.00 -24.54
CA GLU A 56 -2.88 10.77 -25.97
C GLU A 56 -3.08 9.28 -26.31
N VAL A 57 -2.54 8.38 -25.49
CA VAL A 57 -2.75 6.93 -25.63
C VAL A 57 -4.24 6.61 -25.62
N LEU A 58 -4.96 7.09 -24.62
CA LEU A 58 -6.40 6.82 -24.47
C LEU A 58 -7.17 7.30 -25.70
N ARG A 59 -6.87 8.49 -26.24
CA ARG A 59 -7.47 8.98 -27.48
C ARG A 59 -7.18 8.07 -28.68
N LYS A 60 -5.91 7.69 -28.91
CA LYS A 60 -5.56 6.80 -30.04
C LYS A 60 -6.20 5.41 -29.93
N LEU A 61 -6.41 4.93 -28.70
CA LEU A 61 -7.06 3.64 -28.43
C LEU A 61 -8.60 3.72 -28.39
N GLY A 62 -9.20 4.90 -28.62
CA GLY A 62 -10.66 5.09 -28.56
C GLY A 62 -11.24 4.95 -27.14
N LEU A 63 -10.43 5.18 -26.11
CA LEU A 63 -10.82 5.11 -24.70
C LEU A 63 -11.10 6.51 -24.13
N ALA A 64 -11.91 6.56 -23.07
CA ALA A 64 -12.21 7.80 -22.36
C ALA A 64 -10.96 8.34 -21.64
N VAL A 65 -10.61 9.60 -21.89
CA VAL A 65 -9.48 10.31 -21.27
C VAL A 65 -9.66 10.48 -19.76
N LEU A 66 -8.55 10.54 -19.02
CA LEU A 66 -8.50 10.91 -17.62
C LEU A 66 -8.65 12.44 -17.48
N LYS A 67 -9.63 12.86 -16.70
CA LYS A 67 -9.82 14.25 -16.29
C LYS A 67 -8.85 14.60 -15.17
N GLU A 68 -8.56 15.89 -14.99
CA GLU A 68 -7.68 16.38 -13.92
C GLU A 68 -8.12 15.87 -12.54
N ILE A 69 -9.41 15.96 -12.22
CA ILE A 69 -9.95 15.46 -10.95
C ILE A 69 -9.72 13.95 -10.75
N GLU A 70 -9.70 13.17 -11.83
CA GLU A 70 -9.43 11.74 -11.76
C GLU A 70 -7.93 11.48 -11.55
N VAL A 71 -7.05 12.30 -12.14
CA VAL A 71 -5.60 12.22 -11.89
C VAL A 71 -5.29 12.58 -10.44
N GLN A 72 -5.88 13.66 -9.91
CA GLN A 72 -5.75 14.03 -8.50
C GLN A 72 -6.24 12.94 -7.55
N PHE A 73 -7.38 12.30 -7.86
CA PHE A 73 -7.85 11.12 -7.15
C PHE A 73 -6.82 9.98 -7.15
N LEU A 74 -6.19 9.68 -8.30
CA LEU A 74 -5.20 8.61 -8.40
C LEU A 74 -3.94 8.91 -7.57
N ILE A 75 -3.49 10.17 -7.54
CA ILE A 75 -2.37 10.61 -6.72
C ILE A 75 -2.70 10.40 -5.23
N GLU A 76 -3.87 10.87 -4.78
CA GLU A 76 -4.29 10.71 -3.39
C GLU A 76 -4.48 9.23 -3.00
N TYR A 77 -5.00 8.41 -3.92
CA TYR A 77 -5.12 6.96 -3.75
C TYR A 77 -3.75 6.29 -3.53
N ILE A 78 -2.74 6.65 -4.32
CA ILE A 78 -1.38 6.13 -4.17
C ILE A 78 -0.80 6.54 -2.82
N ASN A 79 -0.92 7.81 -2.44
CA ASN A 79 -0.43 8.27 -1.13
C ASN A 79 -1.11 7.52 0.02
N THR A 80 -2.43 7.31 -0.08
CA THR A 80 -3.23 6.56 0.90
C THR A 80 -2.81 5.09 1.00
N SER A 81 -2.53 4.46 -0.13
CA SER A 81 -2.23 3.02 -0.22
C SER A 81 -0.76 2.69 0.02
N LYS A 82 0.13 3.70 -0.03
CA LYS A 82 1.58 3.55 0.10
C LYS A 82 2.02 2.83 1.38
N PRO A 83 1.51 3.14 2.59
CA PRO A 83 1.93 2.45 3.81
C PRO A 83 1.72 0.94 3.72
N ILE A 84 0.62 0.51 3.11
CA ILE A 84 0.26 -0.91 2.94
C ILE A 84 1.18 -1.57 1.91
N SER A 85 1.41 -0.90 0.79
CA SER A 85 2.30 -1.41 -0.26
C SER A 85 3.73 -1.60 0.26
N GLU A 86 4.23 -0.64 1.05
CA GLU A 86 5.53 -0.74 1.72
C GLU A 86 5.57 -1.86 2.76
N ALA A 87 4.52 -1.99 3.59
CA ALA A 87 4.46 -3.05 4.59
C ALA A 87 4.47 -4.44 3.96
N ILE A 88 3.66 -4.64 2.91
CA ILE A 88 3.66 -5.87 2.13
C ILE A 88 5.08 -6.17 1.62
N ARG A 89 5.76 -5.19 0.98
CA ARG A 89 7.13 -5.38 0.50
C ARG A 89 8.13 -5.71 1.61
N SER A 90 7.97 -5.09 2.79
CA SER A 90 8.85 -5.33 3.92
C SER A 90 8.64 -6.69 4.59
N LEU A 91 7.43 -7.25 4.49
CA LEU A 91 7.05 -8.53 5.10
C LEU A 91 7.07 -9.71 4.11
N GLU A 92 7.12 -9.43 2.81
CA GLU A 92 7.30 -10.41 1.72
C GLU A 92 8.77 -10.61 1.33
N GLY A 93 9.72 -9.96 2.02
CA GLY A 93 11.14 -10.07 1.69
C GLY A 93 11.73 -11.44 2.02
N ASP A 94 12.55 -11.98 1.12
CA ASP A 94 13.28 -13.24 1.38
C ASP A 94 14.51 -13.03 2.30
N LYS A 95 14.96 -11.78 2.45
CA LYS A 95 16.13 -11.41 3.25
C LYS A 95 15.70 -10.41 4.32
N GLU A 96 16.29 -10.54 5.51
CA GLU A 96 16.09 -9.62 6.63
C GLU A 96 14.63 -9.46 7.10
N THR A 97 13.76 -10.37 6.71
CA THR A 97 12.36 -10.41 7.12
C THR A 97 12.17 -11.54 8.12
N PHE A 98 11.93 -11.15 9.37
CA PHE A 98 11.78 -12.08 10.48
C PHE A 98 10.44 -11.84 11.17
N TYR A 99 10.01 -12.81 11.99
CA TYR A 99 8.75 -12.68 12.72
C TYR A 99 8.71 -11.43 13.61
N GLY A 100 9.86 -11.00 14.14
CA GLY A 100 10.00 -9.76 14.91
C GLY A 100 9.73 -8.47 14.12
N CYS A 101 9.64 -8.50 12.79
CA CYS A 101 9.30 -7.35 11.96
C CYS A 101 7.78 -7.08 11.92
N LEU A 102 6.95 -8.09 12.19
CA LEU A 102 5.49 -8.00 12.00
C LEU A 102 4.84 -6.94 12.89
N GLN A 103 5.06 -7.00 14.21
CA GLN A 103 4.49 -6.06 15.17
C GLN A 103 4.90 -4.60 14.89
N PRO A 104 6.20 -4.29 14.74
CA PRO A 104 6.65 -2.96 14.35
C PRO A 104 5.96 -2.43 13.10
N GLU A 105 5.80 -3.29 12.10
CA GLU A 105 5.24 -2.91 10.80
C GLU A 105 3.73 -2.62 10.88
N LEU A 106 2.96 -3.41 11.63
CA LEU A 106 1.54 -3.15 11.90
C LEU A 106 1.35 -1.78 12.59
N TYR A 107 2.16 -1.48 13.60
CA TYR A 107 2.10 -0.18 14.31
C TYR A 107 2.57 0.98 13.44
N ARG A 108 3.59 0.78 12.60
CA ARG A 108 4.04 1.78 11.62
C ARG A 108 2.92 2.12 10.65
N MET A 109 2.25 1.11 10.08
CA MET A 109 1.14 1.29 9.16
C MET A 109 -0.01 2.08 9.80
N HIS A 110 -0.46 1.69 11.00
CA HIS A 110 -1.54 2.41 11.69
C HIS A 110 -1.19 3.87 11.92
N LYS A 111 0.02 4.15 12.41
CA LYS A 111 0.51 5.52 12.60
C LYS A 111 0.53 6.32 11.30
N MET A 112 0.98 5.72 10.19
CA MET A 112 1.00 6.42 8.90
C MET A 112 -0.41 6.70 8.37
N LEU A 113 -1.34 5.76 8.53
CA LEU A 113 -2.74 5.97 8.16
C LEU A 113 -3.39 7.07 9.00
N ASP A 114 -3.06 7.17 10.29
CA ASP A 114 -3.51 8.26 11.16
C ASP A 114 -2.99 9.62 10.69
N LEU A 115 -1.71 9.70 10.32
CA LEU A 115 -1.11 10.94 9.79
C LEU A 115 -1.79 11.35 8.46
N LEU A 116 -1.98 10.39 7.55
CA LEU A 116 -2.68 10.64 6.28
C LEU A 116 -4.13 11.09 6.52
N LYS A 117 -4.80 10.58 7.55
CA LYS A 117 -6.15 11.02 7.90
C LYS A 117 -6.16 12.48 8.39
N GLN A 118 -5.15 12.88 9.14
CA GLN A 118 -5.01 14.25 9.66
C GLN A 118 -4.78 15.29 8.57
N GLU A 119 -4.27 14.88 7.41
CA GLU A 119 -4.12 15.73 6.23
C GLU A 119 -5.47 16.09 5.56
N ASN A 120 -6.59 15.54 6.04
CA ASN A 120 -7.94 15.75 5.52
C ASN A 120 -8.05 15.50 4.00
N PRO A 121 -7.79 14.25 3.54
CA PRO A 121 -7.81 13.90 2.12
C PRO A 121 -9.20 14.12 1.52
N VAL A 122 -9.22 14.61 0.29
CA VAL A 122 -10.44 15.06 -0.41
C VAL A 122 -11.29 13.89 -0.86
N TYR A 123 -10.66 12.80 -1.32
CA TYR A 123 -11.33 11.66 -1.95
C TYR A 123 -11.19 10.36 -1.16
N CYS A 124 -10.05 10.14 -0.51
CA CYS A 124 -9.64 8.88 0.10
C CYS A 124 -9.86 8.82 1.62
N GLY A 125 -10.50 9.84 2.22
CA GLY A 125 -10.76 9.87 3.66
C GLY A 125 -11.51 8.65 4.18
N GLY A 126 -12.57 8.23 3.49
CA GLY A 126 -13.31 7.00 3.85
C GLY A 126 -12.54 5.72 3.58
N LEU A 127 -11.66 5.71 2.56
CA LEU A 127 -10.80 4.57 2.26
C LEU A 127 -9.79 4.32 3.40
N ILE A 128 -9.22 5.38 3.98
CA ILE A 128 -8.34 5.27 5.15
C ILE A 128 -9.06 4.58 6.32
N ASP A 129 -10.30 4.97 6.61
CA ASP A 129 -11.08 4.40 7.71
C ASP A 129 -11.31 2.89 7.49
N ILE A 130 -11.76 2.51 6.29
CA ILE A 130 -11.99 1.12 5.90
C ILE A 130 -10.71 0.29 6.02
N ILE A 131 -9.57 0.83 5.56
CA ILE A 131 -8.28 0.15 5.64
C ILE A 131 -7.88 -0.06 7.11
N LYS A 132 -7.99 0.97 7.94
CA LYS A 132 -7.65 0.88 9.36
C LYS A 132 -8.48 -0.19 10.06
N GLU A 133 -9.79 -0.18 9.86
CA GLU A 133 -10.71 -1.17 10.42
C GLU A 133 -10.37 -2.58 9.91
N SER A 134 -10.12 -2.72 8.61
CA SER A 134 -9.77 -4.01 8.00
C SER A 134 -8.46 -4.58 8.56
N ILE A 135 -7.45 -3.73 8.78
CA ILE A 135 -6.17 -4.15 9.39
C ILE A 135 -6.40 -4.55 10.85
N GLN A 136 -7.14 -3.76 11.63
CA GLN A 136 -7.45 -4.07 13.02
C GLN A 136 -8.16 -5.42 13.15
N ASN A 137 -9.21 -5.65 12.34
CA ASN A 137 -9.98 -6.89 12.36
C ASN A 137 -9.14 -8.08 11.90
N ARG A 138 -8.32 -7.93 10.86
CA ARG A 138 -7.50 -9.02 10.33
C ARG A 138 -6.36 -9.41 11.27
N PHE A 139 -5.81 -8.45 12.01
CA PHE A 139 -4.64 -8.62 12.87
C PHE A 139 -4.96 -8.47 14.36
N GLU A 140 -6.22 -8.66 14.77
CA GLU A 140 -6.68 -8.48 16.16
C GLU A 140 -5.81 -9.22 17.19
N LYS A 141 -5.37 -10.43 16.86
CA LYS A 141 -4.53 -11.30 17.70
C LYS A 141 -3.12 -10.74 17.96
N TYR A 142 -2.74 -9.67 17.27
CA TYR A 142 -1.48 -8.95 17.44
C TYR A 142 -1.67 -7.64 18.22
N ASN A 143 -2.86 -7.38 18.77
CA ASN A 143 -3.05 -6.28 19.71
C ASN A 143 -2.14 -6.49 20.94
N LEU A 144 -1.50 -5.43 21.45
CA LEU A 144 -0.52 -5.49 22.54
C LEU A 144 -1.09 -6.18 23.80
N HIS A 145 -2.38 -5.97 24.07
CA HIS A 145 -3.08 -6.50 25.25
C HIS A 145 -3.75 -7.86 25.00
N ASP A 146 -3.62 -8.43 23.78
CA ASP A 146 -4.11 -9.77 23.49
C ASP A 146 -3.08 -10.81 23.95
N THR A 147 -3.55 -11.84 24.67
CA THR A 147 -2.66 -12.91 25.19
C THR A 147 -1.94 -13.66 24.06
N ARG A 148 -2.56 -13.76 22.87
CA ARG A 148 -1.98 -14.39 21.67
C ARG A 148 -0.82 -13.59 21.09
N ALA A 149 -0.72 -12.29 21.41
CA ALA A 149 0.33 -11.43 20.88
C ALA A 149 1.69 -11.62 21.57
N LYS A 150 1.76 -12.24 22.77
CA LYS A 150 3.00 -12.34 23.58
C LYS A 150 4.22 -12.75 22.74
N VAL A 151 4.11 -13.83 21.95
CA VAL A 151 5.23 -14.32 21.12
C VAL A 151 5.69 -13.30 20.08
N SER A 152 4.75 -12.61 19.43
CA SER A 152 5.06 -11.57 18.43
C SER A 152 5.72 -10.34 19.06
N ILE A 153 5.30 -9.96 20.26
CA ILE A 153 5.86 -8.84 21.01
C ILE A 153 7.29 -9.16 21.41
N LEU A 154 7.51 -10.35 22.00
CA LEU A 154 8.84 -10.80 22.40
C LEU A 154 9.79 -10.88 21.21
N ALA A 155 9.33 -11.41 20.06
CA ALA A 155 10.13 -11.47 18.85
C ALA A 155 10.56 -10.06 18.36
N ALA A 156 9.64 -9.10 18.40
CA ALA A 156 9.91 -7.72 17.98
C ALA A 156 10.85 -6.96 18.93
N VAL A 157 10.66 -7.12 20.24
CA VAL A 157 11.51 -6.48 21.26
C VAL A 157 12.92 -7.07 21.28
N SER A 158 13.03 -8.37 21.03
CA SER A 158 14.33 -9.05 20.91
C SER A 158 15.12 -8.63 19.67
N TYR A 159 14.46 -8.03 18.68
CA TYR A 159 15.10 -7.62 17.44
C TYR A 159 15.93 -6.33 17.65
N PRO A 160 17.27 -6.35 17.46
CA PRO A 160 18.15 -5.23 17.85
C PRO A 160 17.84 -3.90 17.17
N PHE A 161 17.32 -3.93 15.94
CA PHE A 161 16.95 -2.71 15.21
C PHE A 161 15.72 -2.01 15.84
N PHE A 162 14.71 -2.80 16.25
CA PHE A 162 13.43 -2.31 16.74
C PHE A 162 13.44 -2.04 18.23
N LYS A 163 13.82 -3.02 19.06
CA LYS A 163 13.73 -2.95 20.53
C LYS A 163 12.34 -2.42 20.95
N LEU A 164 12.30 -1.30 21.69
CA LEU A 164 11.06 -0.62 22.11
C LEU A 164 10.71 0.61 21.25
N LYS A 165 11.35 0.82 20.09
CA LYS A 165 11.12 2.03 19.26
C LYS A 165 9.72 2.09 18.65
N TRP A 166 9.14 0.93 18.33
CA TRP A 166 7.82 0.81 17.71
C TRP A 166 6.67 0.87 18.73
N VAL A 167 6.95 0.60 20.01
CA VAL A 167 5.95 0.53 21.08
C VAL A 167 5.48 1.95 21.44
N PRO A 168 4.15 2.21 21.50
CA PRO A 168 3.61 3.47 22.00
C PRO A 168 4.17 3.84 23.37
N ARG A 169 4.42 5.12 23.62
CA ARG A 169 5.08 5.57 24.88
C ARG A 169 4.39 5.06 26.15
N ALA A 170 3.06 5.07 26.15
CA ALA A 170 2.25 4.61 27.27
C ALA A 170 2.38 3.10 27.55
N GLU A 171 2.73 2.30 26.53
CA GLU A 171 2.75 0.84 26.59
C GLU A 171 4.16 0.28 26.83
N LYS A 172 5.18 1.14 26.90
CA LYS A 172 6.57 0.70 27.02
C LYS A 172 6.85 -0.07 28.30
N GLU A 173 6.22 0.29 29.41
CA GLU A 173 6.48 -0.37 30.68
C GLU A 173 5.89 -1.79 30.71
N TYR A 174 4.63 -1.92 30.29
CA TYR A 174 3.98 -3.21 30.08
C TYR A 174 4.82 -4.15 29.19
N VAL A 175 5.33 -3.66 28.06
CA VAL A 175 6.14 -4.47 27.15
C VAL A 175 7.49 -4.89 27.78
N LYS A 176 8.09 -4.06 28.65
CA LYS A 176 9.31 -4.46 29.38
C LYS A 176 9.01 -5.54 30.41
N GLU A 177 7.94 -5.40 31.17
CA GLU A 177 7.52 -6.40 32.16
C GLU A 177 7.28 -7.76 31.48
N LEU A 178 6.61 -7.74 30.33
CA LEU A 178 6.37 -8.94 29.52
C LEU A 178 7.66 -9.61 29.04
N PHE A 179 8.73 -8.84 28.79
CA PHE A 179 10.02 -9.34 28.33
C PHE A 179 10.86 -9.96 29.44
N ILE A 180 10.65 -9.53 30.69
CA ILE A 180 11.37 -10.03 31.87
C ILE A 180 10.68 -11.27 32.47
N ALA A 181 9.39 -11.46 32.22
CA ALA A 181 8.53 -12.52 32.76
C ALA A 181 8.44 -13.79 31.89
#